data_AF-A0A4S4A3Y9-F1
#
_entry.id   AF-A0A4S4A3Y9-F1
#
_cell.length_a   1.000
_cell.length_b   1.000
_cell.length_c   1.000
_cell.angle_alpha   90.00
_cell.angle_beta   90.00
_cell.angle_gamma   90.00
#
_symmetry.space_group_name_H-M   'P 1'
#
loop_
_entity.id
_entity.type
_entity.pdbx_description
1 polymer ?
#
loop_
_entity_poly.entity_id
_entity_poly.type
_entity_poly.pdbx_seq_one_letter_code
_entity_poly.pdbx_strand_id
1 'polypeptide(L)'
;MARIYKLVKRTNRIIYFETSLVAFVLTILLWKKMDHHWTFLLLTFPIFEIVFILTFFRVAFMRYLITILFSIIYGLIVYFIGRWLQQDGVTVSVVFSFLAYFYSLYLHKDHFDYIKNSDVVEIEYE
;
A
#
# COMPACT_ATOMS: atom_id res chain seq x y z
N MET A 1 28.94 -27.22 2.38
CA MET A 1 28.26 -26.00 2.82
C MET A 1 26.88 -25.96 2.17
N ALA A 2 25.81 -26.24 2.91
CA ALA A 2 24.45 -26.24 2.39
C ALA A 2 23.76 -24.92 2.80
N ARG A 3 23.24 -24.17 1.82
CA ARG A 3 22.41 -22.98 2.10
C ARG A 3 20.98 -23.42 2.33
N ILE A 4 20.46 -23.25 3.55
CA ILE A 4 19.05 -23.48 3.86
C ILE A 4 18.32 -22.14 3.74
N TYR A 5 17.40 -22.06 2.77
CA TYR A 5 16.58 -20.87 2.56
C TYR A 5 15.36 -20.91 3.47
N LYS A 6 15.23 -19.95 4.39
CA LYS A 6 13.99 -19.78 5.16
C LYS A 6 13.01 -18.95 4.34
N LEU A 7 12.02 -19.62 3.74
CA LEU A 7 10.89 -18.94 3.09
C LEU A 7 9.98 -18.32 4.16
N VAL A 8 10.18 -17.04 4.45
CA VAL A 8 9.25 -16.28 5.30
C VAL A 8 7.98 -16.00 4.50
N LYS A 9 6.87 -16.63 4.88
CA LYS A 9 5.56 -16.37 4.29
C LYS A 9 5.09 -14.97 4.71
N ARG A 10 5.30 -13.97 3.86
CA ARG A 10 4.84 -12.59 4.10
C ARG A 10 3.44 -12.37 3.51
N THR A 11 2.57 -11.70 4.27
CA THR A 11 1.19 -11.41 3.85
C THR A 11 1.09 -10.03 3.23
N ASN A 12 1.14 -9.95 1.90
CA ASN A 12 1.10 -8.69 1.15
C ASN A 12 -0.34 -8.21 0.80
N ARG A 13 -1.36 -8.64 1.56
CA ARG A 13 -2.78 -8.41 1.21
C ARG A 13 -3.14 -6.94 1.10
N ILE A 14 -2.58 -6.11 1.99
CA ILE A 14 -2.83 -4.67 2.03
C ILE A 14 -2.35 -4.02 0.71
N ILE A 15 -1.18 -4.42 0.20
CA ILE A 15 -0.62 -3.88 -1.05
C ILE A 15 -1.55 -4.15 -2.22
N TYR A 16 -2.04 -5.39 -2.37
CA TYR A 16 -2.94 -5.71 -3.47
C TYR A 16 -4.17 -4.81 -3.42
N PHE A 17 -4.81 -4.69 -2.25
CA PHE A 17 -5.94 -3.79 -2.07
C PHE A 17 -5.62 -2.32 -2.45
N GLU A 18 -4.51 -1.78 -1.94
CA GLU A 18 -4.07 -0.41 -2.21
C GLU A 18 -3.77 -0.18 -3.70
N THR A 19 -3.00 -1.07 -4.32
CA THR A 19 -2.66 -0.98 -5.75
C THR A 19 -3.87 -1.14 -6.65
N SER A 20 -4.80 -2.06 -6.33
CA SER A 20 -6.06 -2.20 -7.05
C SER A 20 -6.93 -0.95 -6.89
N LEU A 21 -6.93 -0.30 -5.72
CA LEU A 21 -7.65 0.96 -5.51
C LEU A 21 -7.09 2.10 -6.36
N VAL A 22 -5.75 2.26 -6.41
CA VAL A 22 -5.11 3.26 -7.30
C VAL A 22 -5.40 2.96 -8.77
N ALA A 23 -5.24 1.71 -9.19
CA ALA A 23 -5.51 1.28 -10.55
C ALA A 23 -6.97 1.59 -10.93
N PHE A 24 -7.92 1.29 -10.05
CA PHE A 24 -9.34 1.57 -10.26
C PHE A 24 -9.62 3.06 -10.44
N VAL A 25 -9.09 3.90 -9.56
CA VAL A 25 -9.28 5.37 -9.65
C VAL A 25 -8.69 5.91 -10.96
N LEU A 26 -7.48 5.50 -11.33
CA LEU A 26 -6.84 5.92 -12.57
C LEU A 26 -7.61 5.45 -13.81
N THR A 27 -8.09 4.21 -13.79
CA THR A 27 -8.95 3.68 -14.85
C THR A 27 -10.23 4.51 -14.99
N ILE A 28 -10.90 4.89 -13.90
CA ILE A 28 -12.10 5.74 -13.95
C ILE A 28 -11.76 7.12 -14.53
N LEU A 29 -10.65 7.72 -14.11
CA LEU A 29 -10.23 9.04 -14.61
C LEU A 29 -9.93 8.98 -16.12
N LEU A 30 -9.28 7.92 -16.58
CA LEU A 30 -8.99 7.71 -17.99
C LEU A 30 -10.26 7.45 -18.80
N TRP A 31 -11.18 6.64 -18.26
CA TRP A 31 -12.49 6.37 -18.86
C TRP A 31 -13.30 7.65 -19.05
N LYS A 32 -13.31 8.55 -18.06
CA LYS A 32 -13.95 9.87 -18.17
C LYS A 32 -13.34 10.76 -19.24
N LYS A 33 -12.02 10.65 -19.50
CA LYS A 33 -11.33 11.42 -20.55
C LYS A 33 -11.52 10.86 -21.96
N MET A 34 -11.90 9.59 -22.07
CA MET A 34 -12.01 8.85 -23.33
C MET A 34 -13.48 8.63 -23.71
N ASP A 35 -14.35 9.61 -23.47
CA ASP A 35 -15.78 9.57 -23.81
C ASP A 35 -16.52 8.29 -23.37
N HIS A 36 -16.12 7.73 -22.24
CA HIS A 36 -16.79 6.61 -21.58
C HIS A 36 -16.79 5.28 -22.36
N HIS A 37 -15.82 5.05 -23.25
CA HIS A 37 -15.68 3.76 -23.91
C HIS A 37 -15.37 2.62 -22.91
N TRP A 38 -16.34 1.71 -22.72
CA TRP A 38 -16.26 0.63 -21.73
C TRP A 38 -15.11 -0.36 -21.98
N THR A 39 -14.70 -0.56 -23.23
CA THR A 39 -13.57 -1.42 -23.61
C THR A 39 -12.25 -0.94 -23.01
N PHE A 40 -12.08 0.38 -22.86
CA PHE A 40 -10.91 0.93 -22.19
C PHE A 40 -10.88 0.58 -20.71
N LEU A 41 -12.03 0.52 -20.04
CA LEU A 41 -12.09 0.17 -18.62
C LEU A 41 -11.61 -1.26 -18.38
N LEU A 42 -12.04 -2.20 -19.24
CA LEU A 42 -11.66 -3.62 -19.15
C LEU A 42 -10.17 -3.87 -19.43
N LEU A 43 -9.54 -3.10 -20.32
CA LEU A 43 -8.14 -3.29 -20.67
C LEU A 43 -7.20 -2.51 -19.74
N THR A 44 -7.55 -1.27 -19.40
CA THR A 44 -6.64 -0.38 -18.66
C THR A 44 -6.52 -0.76 -17.20
N PHE A 45 -7.60 -1.27 -16.57
CA PHE A 45 -7.56 -1.72 -15.18
C PHE A 45 -6.52 -2.84 -14.95
N PRO A 46 -6.57 -4.00 -15.64
CA PRO A 46 -5.58 -5.06 -15.43
C PRO A 46 -4.16 -4.62 -15.84
N ILE A 47 -4.03 -3.76 -16.86
CA ILE A 47 -2.72 -3.21 -17.24
C ILE A 47 -2.12 -2.37 -16.11
N PHE A 48 -2.90 -1.45 -15.54
CA PHE A 48 -2.44 -0.65 -14.41
C PHE A 48 -2.13 -1.52 -13.20
N GLU A 49 -2.97 -2.49 -12.87
CA GLU A 49 -2.75 -3.40 -11.76
C GLU A 49 -1.40 -4.14 -11.88
N ILE A 50 -1.12 -4.72 -13.07
CA ILE A 50 0.17 -5.38 -13.34
C ILE A 50 1.34 -4.39 -13.21
N VAL A 51 1.23 -3.22 -13.82
CA VAL A 51 2.29 -2.21 -13.80
C VAL A 51 2.57 -1.73 -12.38
N PHE A 52 1.54 -1.46 -11.56
CA PHE A 52 1.70 -1.03 -10.18
C PHE A 52 2.32 -2.12 -9.31
N ILE A 53 1.86 -3.36 -9.41
CA ILE A 53 2.42 -4.49 -8.65
C ILE A 53 3.90 -4.67 -8.98
N LEU A 54 4.25 -4.73 -10.28
CA LEU A 54 5.64 -4.88 -10.71
C LEU A 54 6.52 -3.73 -10.23
N THR A 55 6.03 -2.50 -10.36
CA THR A 55 6.77 -1.30 -9.96
C THR A 55 6.97 -1.24 -8.45
N PHE A 56 5.96 -1.62 -7.66
CA PHE A 56 6.02 -1.64 -6.20
C PHE A 56 7.10 -2.61 -5.68
N PHE A 57 7.17 -3.82 -6.25
CA PHE A 57 8.17 -4.79 -5.83
C PHE A 57 9.57 -4.49 -6.36
N ARG A 58 9.69 -3.92 -7.56
CA ARG A 58 10.98 -3.64 -8.20
C ARG A 58 11.63 -2.35 -7.70
N VAL A 59 10.86 -1.32 -7.40
CA VAL A 59 11.38 0.03 -7.11
C VAL A 59 11.14 0.39 -5.64
N ALA A 60 12.21 0.41 -4.85
CA ALA A 60 12.17 0.73 -3.42
C ALA A 60 11.49 2.08 -3.12
N PHE A 61 11.82 3.10 -3.93
CA PHE A 61 11.24 4.43 -3.80
C PHE A 61 9.71 4.43 -3.95
N MET A 62 9.18 3.70 -4.95
CA MET A 62 7.73 3.65 -5.19
C MET A 62 7.00 2.95 -4.05
N ARG A 63 7.60 1.92 -3.46
CA ARG A 63 7.07 1.26 -2.27
C ARG A 63 6.93 2.22 -1.10
N TYR A 64 7.96 2.99 -0.80
CA TYR A 64 7.90 3.99 0.28
C TYR A 64 6.88 5.09 -0.01
N LEU A 65 6.85 5.58 -1.25
CA LEU A 65 5.90 6.60 -1.67
C LEU A 65 4.44 6.14 -1.49
N ILE A 66 4.11 4.94 -1.99
CA ILE A 66 2.76 4.37 -1.90
C ILE A 66 2.37 4.18 -0.44
N THR A 67 3.25 3.57 0.37
CA THR A 67 2.99 3.35 1.80
C THR A 67 2.74 4.65 2.57
N ILE A 68 3.57 5.68 2.36
CA ILE A 68 3.39 6.97 3.02
C ILE A 68 2.06 7.61 2.57
N LEU A 69 1.79 7.60 1.27
CA LEU A 69 0.58 8.19 0.70
C LEU A 69 -0.69 7.51 1.22
N PHE A 70 -0.73 6.18 1.26
CA PHE A 70 -1.86 5.45 1.84
C PHE A 70 -1.99 5.66 3.34
N SER A 71 -0.88 5.73 4.08
CA SER A 71 -0.92 6.04 5.51
C SER A 71 -1.55 7.42 5.76
N ILE A 72 -1.24 8.43 4.93
CA ILE A 72 -1.88 9.75 4.99
C ILE A 72 -3.39 9.63 4.71
N ILE A 73 -3.78 8.88 3.67
CA ILE A 73 -5.19 8.65 3.32
C ILE A 73 -5.94 8.02 4.50
N TYR A 74 -5.38 6.99 5.14
CA TYR A 74 -6.00 6.37 6.31
C TYR A 74 -6.13 7.35 7.49
N GLY A 75 -5.11 8.15 7.75
CA GLY A 75 -5.19 9.25 8.72
C GLY A 75 -6.32 10.22 8.42
N LEU A 76 -6.45 10.65 7.16
CA LEU A 76 -7.52 11.55 6.71
C LEU A 76 -8.91 10.93 6.87
N ILE A 77 -9.08 9.65 6.51
CA ILE A 77 -10.35 8.93 6.70
C ILE A 77 -10.75 8.96 8.18
N VAL A 78 -9.83 8.64 9.08
CA VAL A 78 -10.09 8.66 10.53
C VAL A 78 -10.41 10.07 11.02
N TYR A 79 -9.72 11.10 10.51
CA TYR A 79 -10.04 12.48 10.82
C TYR A 79 -11.48 12.84 10.43
N PHE A 80 -11.90 12.53 9.20
CA PHE A 80 -13.26 12.84 8.74
C PHE A 80 -14.33 12.07 9.51
N ILE A 81 -14.09 10.80 9.84
CA ILE A 81 -14.99 10.02 10.69
C ILE A 81 -15.10 10.67 12.08
N GLY A 82 -13.98 11.06 12.69
CA GLY A 82 -13.98 11.75 13.98
C GLY A 82 -14.75 13.06 13.95
N ARG A 83 -14.57 13.87 12.89
CA ARG A 83 -15.33 15.11 12.68
C ARG A 83 -16.83 14.88 12.47
N TRP A 84 -17.20 13.76 11.83
CA TRP A 84 -18.59 13.38 11.62
C TRP A 84 -19.26 12.93 12.94
N LEU A 85 -18.54 12.19 13.78
CA LEU A 85 -19.03 11.75 15.10
C LEU A 85 -19.10 12.90 16.12
N GLN A 86 -18.10 13.80 16.12
CA GLN A 86 -18.02 14.92 17.06
C GLN A 86 -17.57 16.19 16.35
N GLN A 87 -18.54 17.05 16.00
CA GLN A 87 -18.31 18.27 15.23
C GLN A 87 -17.48 19.33 15.95
N ASP A 88 -17.36 19.28 17.27
CA ASP A 88 -16.55 20.23 18.06
C ASP A 88 -15.18 19.63 18.46
N GLY A 89 -14.99 18.32 18.26
CA GLY A 89 -13.81 17.58 18.70
C GLY A 89 -12.63 17.63 17.71
N VAL A 90 -12.28 18.79 17.15
CA VAL A 90 -11.17 18.91 16.17
C VAL A 90 -9.89 18.27 16.70
N THR A 91 -9.48 18.62 17.93
CA THR A 91 -8.25 18.14 18.56
C THR A 91 -8.25 16.61 18.69
N VAL A 92 -9.38 16.03 19.12
CA VAL A 92 -9.52 14.58 19.29
C VAL A 92 -9.40 13.87 17.95
N SER A 93 -10.07 14.38 16.91
CA SER A 93 -10.00 13.84 15.54
C SER A 93 -8.59 13.91 14.96
N VAL A 94 -7.85 14.99 15.22
CA VAL A 94 -6.44 15.13 14.79
C VAL A 94 -5.56 14.10 15.50
N VAL A 95 -5.72 13.92 16.81
CA VAL A 95 -4.92 12.91 17.57
C VAL A 95 -5.17 11.50 17.02
N PHE A 96 -6.43 11.10 16.83
CA PHE A 96 -6.74 9.80 16.26
C PHE A 96 -6.25 9.64 14.82
N SER A 97 -6.30 10.71 14.02
CA SER A 97 -5.73 10.73 12.66
C SER A 97 -4.23 10.44 12.66
N PHE A 98 -3.47 11.10 13.54
CA PHE A 98 -2.04 10.85 13.71
C PHE A 98 -1.75 9.42 14.18
N LEU A 99 -2.52 8.91 15.16
CA LEU A 99 -2.39 7.53 15.63
C LEU A 99 -2.66 6.54 14.49
N ALA A 100 -3.69 6.76 13.67
CA ALA A 100 -4.01 5.93 12.53
C ALA A 100 -2.92 5.96 11.45
N TYR A 101 -2.31 7.12 11.19
CA TYR A 101 -1.17 7.25 10.28
C TYR A 101 0.02 6.39 10.74
N PHE A 102 0.46 6.53 11.99
CA PHE A 102 1.59 5.75 12.50
C PHE A 102 1.29 4.26 12.61
N TYR A 103 0.06 3.90 13.00
CA TYR A 103 -0.38 2.52 13.01
C TYR A 103 -0.39 1.92 11.60
N SER A 104 -0.84 2.66 10.60
CA SER A 104 -0.78 2.24 9.19
C SER A 104 0.66 2.04 8.74
N LEU A 105 1.58 2.98 9.03
CA LEU A 105 3.00 2.81 8.73
C LEU A 105 3.58 1.55 9.38
N TYR A 106 3.20 1.27 10.63
CA TYR A 106 3.63 0.07 11.33
C TYR A 106 3.12 -1.21 10.65
N LEU A 107 1.86 -1.25 10.22
CA LEU A 107 1.33 -2.38 9.46
C LEU A 107 2.03 -2.59 8.12
N HIS A 108 2.63 -1.53 7.57
CA HIS A 108 3.42 -1.61 6.34
C HIS A 108 4.89 -1.95 6.57
N LYS A 109 5.34 -2.15 7.82
CA LYS A 109 6.76 -2.41 8.17
C LYS A 109 7.38 -3.54 7.34
N ASP A 110 6.64 -4.63 7.12
CA ASP A 110 7.10 -5.79 6.36
C ASP A 110 7.45 -5.47 4.90
N HIS A 111 6.89 -4.37 4.37
CA HIS A 111 7.20 -3.86 3.03
C HIS A 111 8.54 -3.12 3.02
N PHE A 112 8.92 -2.44 4.11
CA PHE A 112 10.24 -1.82 4.23
C PHE A 112 11.34 -2.89 4.33
N ASP A 113 11.05 -3.98 5.03
CA ASP A 113 11.96 -5.12 5.19
C ASP A 113 12.02 -6.04 3.95
N TYR A 114 11.28 -5.75 2.88
CA TYR A 114 11.27 -6.55 1.64
C TYR A 114 12.64 -6.58 0.94
N ILE A 115 13.48 -5.56 1.15
CA ILE A 115 14.84 -5.49 0.58
C ILE A 115 15.91 -5.91 1.59
N LYS A 116 15.64 -5.80 2.90
CA LYS A 116 16.71 -5.87 3.89
C LYS A 116 17.15 -7.30 4.23
N ASN A 117 16.25 -8.27 4.11
CA ASN A 117 16.48 -9.64 4.57
C ASN A 117 16.00 -10.67 3.53
N SER A 118 16.83 -10.99 2.54
CA SER A 118 16.97 -12.40 2.16
C SER A 118 17.75 -13.04 3.31
N ASP A 119 17.07 -13.51 4.36
CA ASP A 119 17.73 -14.09 5.54
C ASP A 119 18.48 -15.36 5.13
N VAL A 120 19.71 -15.18 4.65
CA VAL A 120 20.72 -16.22 4.50
C VAL A 120 21.28 -16.42 5.90
N VAL A 121 20.74 -17.38 6.64
CA VAL A 121 21.36 -17.84 7.87
C VAL A 121 22.41 -18.87 7.47
N GLU A 122 23.68 -18.48 7.50
CA GLU A 122 24.80 -19.44 7.40
C GLU A 122 24.86 -20.20 8.73
N ILE A 123 24.62 -21.50 8.68
CA ILE A 123 24.84 -22.39 9.81
C ILE A 123 26.18 -23.10 9.52
N GLU A 124 27.20 -22.80 10.32
CA GLU A 124 28.45 -23.57 10.35
C GLU A 124 28.15 -24.95 10.93
N TYR A 125 28.52 -25.99 10.19
CA TYR A 125 28.51 -27.35 10.72
C TYR A 125 29.86 -27.58 11.42
N GLU A 126 29.82 -27.96 12.69
CA GLU A 126 30.96 -28.61 13.38
C GLU A 126 31.26 -29.99 12.77
#